data_AF-A0A552UTK1-F1
#
_entry.id   AF-A0A552UTK1-F1
#
_cell.length_a   1.000
_cell.length_b   1.000
_cell.length_c   1.000
_cell.angle_alpha   90.00
_cell.angle_beta   90.00
_cell.angle_gamma   90.00
#
_symmetry.space_group_name_H-M   'P 1'
#
loop_
_entity.id
_entity.type
_entity.pdbx_description
1 polymer ?
#
loop_
_entity_poly.entity_id
_entity_poly.type
_entity_poly.pdbx_seq_one_letter_code
_entity_poly.pdbx_strand_id
1 'polypeptide(L)'
;MMILLACSNPGMEIKPIDDAFNRQMFTRRGLDKRLFPSDGVFQYYEISKSSQIKADALRTTLLAYIHKHYSRNALKQAKNLTIFFYESGKLKEYKDLLYPSASQNADGNLTGQNKALRARMRLGVIKNDSAHYAQTTWLFSKGKEAVMTSDTLKIQ
;
A
#
# COMPACT_ATOMS: atom_id res chain seq x y z
N MET A 1 -15.51 -31.81 21.54
CA MET A 1 -15.65 -30.89 20.39
C MET A 1 -15.25 -29.51 20.87
N MET A 2 -13.99 -29.10 20.64
CA MET A 2 -13.49 -27.81 21.12
C MET A 2 -14.12 -26.67 20.31
N ILE A 3 -14.75 -25.76 21.03
CA ILE A 3 -15.30 -24.50 20.52
C ILE A 3 -14.11 -23.61 20.17
N LEU A 4 -13.75 -23.54 18.89
CA LEU A 4 -12.83 -22.51 18.39
C LEU A 4 -13.59 -21.19 18.38
N LEU A 5 -13.36 -20.41 19.43
CA LEU A 5 -13.76 -19.01 19.55
C LEU A 5 -13.47 -18.30 18.24
N ALA A 6 -14.54 -17.89 17.55
CA ALA A 6 -14.50 -16.88 16.53
C ALA A 6 -13.90 -15.61 17.17
N CYS A 7 -12.61 -15.38 16.96
CA CYS A 7 -12.02 -14.06 17.11
C CYS A 7 -12.72 -13.17 16.08
N SER A 8 -13.77 -12.49 16.51
CA SER A 8 -14.36 -11.35 15.83
C SER A 8 -13.32 -10.23 15.81
N ASN A 9 -12.34 -10.35 14.91
CA ASN A 9 -11.48 -9.24 14.55
C ASN A 9 -12.41 -8.10 14.12
N PRO A 10 -12.40 -6.92 14.77
CA PRO A 10 -13.15 -5.78 14.28
C PRO A 10 -12.67 -5.53 12.84
N GLY A 11 -13.57 -5.75 11.88
CA GLY A 11 -13.21 -5.82 10.46
C GLY A 11 -12.46 -4.57 10.04
N MET A 12 -11.15 -4.71 9.82
CA MET A 12 -10.34 -3.65 9.25
C MET A 12 -10.89 -3.34 7.86
N GLU A 13 -11.18 -2.08 7.59
CA GLU A 13 -11.56 -1.67 6.25
C GLU A 13 -10.35 -1.03 5.57
N ILE A 14 -10.13 -1.41 4.32
CA ILE A 14 -9.11 -0.83 3.44
C ILE A 14 -9.85 -0.21 2.27
N LYS A 15 -9.67 1.09 2.06
CA LYS A 15 -10.33 1.84 0.98
C LYS A 15 -9.33 2.75 0.28
N PRO A 16 -9.46 2.97 -1.03
CA PRO A 16 -8.62 3.93 -1.73
C PRO A 16 -8.89 5.33 -1.20
N ILE A 17 -7.84 6.14 -1.03
CA ILE A 17 -8.01 7.56 -0.63
C ILE A 17 -8.75 8.31 -1.75
N ASP A 18 -8.36 8.04 -3.00
CA ASP A 18 -9.07 8.48 -4.19
C ASP A 18 -8.91 7.43 -5.31
N ASP A 19 -10.04 6.90 -5.77
CA ASP A 19 -10.09 5.86 -6.82
C ASP A 19 -9.59 6.35 -8.17
N ALA A 20 -9.94 7.59 -8.54
CA ALA A 20 -9.57 8.16 -9.83
C ALA A 20 -8.06 8.41 -9.87
N PHE A 21 -7.50 8.96 -8.79
CA PHE A 21 -6.07 9.18 -8.67
C PHE A 21 -5.28 7.88 -8.69
N ASN A 22 -5.68 6.86 -7.92
CA ASN A 22 -5.03 5.54 -7.95
C ASN A 22 -5.04 4.94 -9.37
N ARG A 23 -6.15 5.09 -10.10
CA ARG A 23 -6.24 4.66 -11.51
C ARG A 23 -5.30 5.45 -12.43
N GLN A 24 -5.17 6.76 -12.25
CA GLN A 24 -4.22 7.58 -13.00
C GLN A 24 -2.77 7.16 -12.71
N MET A 25 -2.43 6.94 -11.44
CA MET A 25 -1.14 6.41 -11.00
C MET A 25 -0.83 5.03 -11.60
N PHE A 26 -1.84 4.16 -11.68
CA PHE A 26 -1.67 2.83 -12.23
C PHE A 26 -1.50 2.84 -13.76
N THR A 27 -2.36 3.59 -14.46
CA THR A 27 -2.41 3.59 -15.93
C THR A 27 -1.47 4.61 -16.58
N ARG A 28 -0.95 5.57 -15.79
CA ARG A 28 -0.21 6.76 -16.22
C ARG A 28 -0.99 7.73 -17.10
N ARG A 29 -2.26 7.48 -17.37
CA ARG A 29 -3.10 8.34 -18.19
C ARG A 29 -3.53 9.55 -17.37
N GLY A 30 -3.34 10.75 -17.91
CA GLY A 30 -3.72 12.00 -17.25
C GLY A 30 -2.74 12.51 -16.18
N LEU A 31 -1.62 11.81 -15.94
CA LEU A 31 -0.56 12.32 -15.06
C LEU A 31 0.40 13.24 -15.80
N ASP A 32 0.72 14.38 -15.20
CA ASP A 32 1.88 15.18 -15.59
C ASP A 32 3.18 14.39 -15.31
N LYS A 33 3.84 13.96 -16.37
CA LYS A 33 5.09 13.19 -16.31
C LYS A 33 6.25 13.97 -15.70
N ARG A 34 6.19 15.31 -15.71
CA ARG A 34 7.22 16.16 -15.06
C ARG A 34 7.14 16.04 -13.54
N LEU A 35 5.93 15.85 -13.02
CA LEU A 35 5.66 15.71 -11.59
C LEU A 35 5.79 14.26 -11.11
N PHE A 36 5.61 13.29 -12.01
CA PHE A 36 5.77 11.87 -11.72
C PHE A 36 6.73 11.19 -12.71
N PRO A 37 8.04 11.51 -12.65
CA PRO A 37 9.03 10.99 -13.60
C PRO A 37 9.41 9.53 -13.35
N SER A 38 9.05 8.96 -12.19
CA SER A 38 9.38 7.58 -11.82
C SER A 38 8.50 6.55 -12.54
N ASP A 39 9.12 5.47 -13.02
CA ASP A 39 8.44 4.30 -13.58
C ASP A 39 7.72 3.44 -12.52
N GLY A 40 7.95 3.70 -11.22
CA GLY A 40 7.25 3.03 -10.13
C GLY A 40 5.77 3.42 -10.02
N VAL A 41 4.89 2.44 -9.87
CA VAL A 41 3.46 2.67 -9.63
C VAL A 41 3.22 2.84 -8.15
N PHE A 42 2.63 3.98 -7.76
CA PHE A 42 2.26 4.27 -6.37
C PHE A 42 0.75 4.20 -6.19
N GLN A 43 0.29 3.59 -5.09
CA GLN A 43 -1.14 3.47 -4.77
C GLN A 43 -1.38 3.85 -3.31
N TYR A 44 -2.50 4.52 -3.06
CA TYR A 44 -2.78 5.21 -1.81
C TYR A 44 -4.10 4.75 -1.21
N TYR A 45 -4.04 4.19 -0.01
CA TYR A 45 -5.19 3.64 0.71
C TYR A 45 -5.26 4.18 2.13
N GLU A 46 -6.48 4.31 2.63
CA GLU A 46 -6.76 4.48 4.03
C GLU A 46 -7.18 3.15 4.68
N ILE A 47 -6.81 2.99 5.95
CA ILE A 47 -7.17 1.85 6.78
C ILE A 47 -7.86 2.34 8.05
N SER A 48 -9.06 1.82 8.32
CA SER A 48 -9.79 2.10 9.56
C SER A 48 -9.63 0.95 10.55
N LYS A 49 -9.78 1.22 11.86
CA LYS A 49 -9.71 0.23 12.95
C LYS A 49 -8.37 -0.55 13.05
N SER A 50 -7.30 -0.07 12.40
CA SER A 50 -5.97 -0.71 12.40
C SER A 50 -5.21 -0.63 13.73
N SER A 51 -5.58 0.27 14.64
CA SER A 51 -4.84 0.54 15.89
C SER A 51 -4.90 -0.61 16.90
N GLN A 52 -5.91 -1.47 16.79
CA GLN A 52 -6.13 -2.62 17.68
C GLN A 52 -5.57 -3.93 17.11
N ILE A 53 -4.99 -3.89 15.91
CA ILE A 53 -4.52 -5.08 15.20
C ILE A 53 -3.02 -5.29 15.46
N LYS A 54 -2.63 -6.52 15.81
CA LYS A 54 -1.22 -6.90 15.96
C LYS A 54 -0.47 -6.76 14.63
N ALA A 55 0.81 -6.45 14.68
CA ALA A 55 1.64 -6.19 13.49
C ALA A 55 1.57 -7.33 12.45
N ASP A 56 1.70 -8.59 12.88
CA ASP A 56 1.65 -9.74 11.96
C ASP A 56 0.26 -9.91 11.33
N ALA A 57 -0.81 -9.73 12.11
CA ALA A 57 -2.18 -9.79 11.61
C ALA A 57 -2.48 -8.65 10.62
N LEU A 58 -1.94 -7.45 10.89
CA LEU A 58 -2.02 -6.31 9.98
C LEU A 58 -1.32 -6.63 8.66
N ARG A 59 -0.07 -7.10 8.71
CA ARG A 59 0.68 -7.50 7.50
C ARG A 59 -0.08 -8.54 6.69
N THR A 60 -0.55 -9.63 7.32
CA THR A 60 -1.30 -10.69 6.62
C THR A 60 -2.56 -10.15 5.95
N THR A 61 -3.29 -9.27 6.63
CA THR A 61 -4.52 -8.69 6.06
C THR A 61 -4.23 -7.77 4.87
N LEU A 62 -3.17 -6.95 4.96
CA LEU A 62 -2.75 -6.08 3.86
C LEU A 62 -2.26 -6.90 2.66
N LEU A 63 -1.50 -7.97 2.87
CA LEU A 63 -1.08 -8.86 1.78
C LEU A 63 -2.26 -9.53 1.09
N ALA A 64 -3.20 -10.07 1.87
CA ALA A 64 -4.41 -10.69 1.33
C ALA A 64 -5.24 -9.69 0.50
N TYR A 65 -5.33 -8.44 0.95
CA TYR A 65 -5.97 -7.37 0.18
C TYR A 65 -5.25 -7.13 -1.16
N ILE A 66 -3.93 -7.02 -1.15
CA ILE A 66 -3.16 -6.80 -2.39
C ILE A 66 -3.36 -7.94 -3.38
N HIS A 67 -3.27 -9.19 -2.94
CA HIS A 67 -3.46 -10.35 -3.84
C HIS A 67 -4.88 -10.43 -4.40
N LYS A 68 -5.88 -10.00 -3.62
CA LYS A 68 -7.26 -9.93 -4.10
C LYS A 68 -7.47 -8.84 -5.15
N HIS A 69 -6.81 -7.70 -5.01
CA HIS A 69 -7.08 -6.50 -5.82
C HIS A 69 -6.13 -6.31 -7.01
N TYR A 70 -4.94 -6.89 -6.98
CA TYR A 70 -3.95 -6.77 -8.04
C TYR A 70 -3.70 -8.12 -8.69
N SER A 71 -4.18 -8.27 -9.92
CA SER A 71 -3.94 -9.48 -10.71
C SER A 71 -2.46 -9.64 -11.07
N ARG A 72 -2.08 -10.86 -11.44
CA ARG A 72 -0.77 -11.17 -12.03
C ARG A 72 -0.36 -10.23 -13.15
N ASN A 73 -1.28 -9.92 -14.07
CA ASN A 73 -0.99 -9.05 -15.20
C ASN A 73 -0.77 -7.60 -14.76
N ALA A 74 -1.55 -7.13 -13.77
CA ALA A 74 -1.37 -5.81 -13.18
C ALA A 74 0.02 -5.66 -12.54
N LEU A 75 0.47 -6.65 -11.77
CA LEU A 75 1.80 -6.64 -11.14
C LEU A 75 2.93 -6.66 -12.18
N LYS A 76 2.81 -7.49 -13.21
CA LYS A 76 3.78 -7.54 -14.32
C LYS A 76 3.88 -6.22 -15.07
N GLN A 77 2.73 -5.59 -15.34
CA GLN A 77 2.68 -4.29 -16.02
C GLN A 77 3.32 -3.20 -15.16
N ALA A 78 3.04 -3.19 -13.85
CA ALA A 78 3.58 -2.19 -12.94
C ALA A 78 5.11 -2.32 -12.76
N LYS A 79 5.67 -3.54 -12.88
CA LYS A 79 7.07 -3.92 -12.59
C LYS A 79 7.50 -3.69 -11.14
N ASN A 80 7.27 -2.49 -10.62
CA ASN A 80 7.44 -2.05 -9.25
C ASN A 80 6.18 -1.34 -8.78
N LEU A 81 5.38 -2.01 -7.95
CA LEU A 81 4.19 -1.48 -7.31
C LEU A 81 4.50 -1.15 -5.85
N THR A 82 4.28 0.08 -5.42
CA THR A 82 4.38 0.48 -4.01
C THR A 82 3.01 0.98 -3.53
N ILE A 83 2.54 0.40 -2.43
CA ILE A 83 1.23 0.68 -1.85
C ILE A 83 1.43 1.27 -0.46
N PHE A 84 0.81 2.42 -0.23
CA PHE A 84 0.85 3.13 1.05
C PHE A 84 -0.50 3.01 1.75
N PHE A 85 -0.47 2.63 3.02
CA PHE A 85 -1.64 2.47 3.87
C PHE A 85 -1.57 3.48 5.01
N TYR A 86 -2.50 4.44 5.01
CA TYR A 86 -2.59 5.52 6.00
C TYR A 86 -3.75 5.28 6.98
N GLU A 87 -3.62 5.73 8.22
CA GLU A 87 -4.69 5.67 9.20
C GLU A 87 -5.85 6.61 8.80
N SER A 88 -7.04 6.05 8.63
CA SER A 88 -8.25 6.82 8.29
C SER A 88 -8.58 7.84 9.39
N GLY A 89 -9.21 8.95 9.02
CA GLY A 89 -9.54 10.07 9.91
C GLY A 89 -8.37 10.99 10.27
N LYS A 90 -7.13 10.62 9.93
CA LYS A 90 -5.94 11.49 10.10
C LYS A 90 -5.53 12.26 8.85
N LEU A 91 -6.15 11.94 7.71
CA LEU A 91 -5.89 12.55 6.40
C LEU A 91 -6.80 13.77 6.13
N LYS A 92 -7.11 14.59 7.15
CA LYS A 92 -8.01 15.74 6.96
C LYS A 92 -7.47 16.62 5.82
N GLU A 93 -8.38 17.04 4.92
CA GLU A 93 -8.12 17.93 3.76
C GLU A 93 -7.29 17.34 2.61
N TYR A 94 -6.89 16.08 2.70
CA TYR A 94 -5.89 15.54 1.77
C TYR A 94 -6.45 15.11 0.41
N LYS A 95 -7.77 14.93 0.28
CA LYS A 95 -8.38 14.49 -0.98
C LYS A 95 -8.13 15.51 -2.10
N ASP A 96 -8.28 16.79 -1.80
CA ASP A 96 -8.05 17.88 -2.75
C ASP A 96 -6.55 18.21 -2.94
N LEU A 97 -5.69 17.74 -2.02
CA LEU A 97 -4.23 17.94 -2.02
C LEU A 97 -3.45 16.68 -2.41
N LEU A 98 -4.13 15.61 -2.82
CA LEU A 98 -3.51 14.30 -3.02
C LEU A 98 -2.44 14.33 -4.12
N TYR A 99 -2.80 14.96 -5.25
CA TYR A 99 -1.92 15.10 -6.40
C TYR A 99 -0.63 15.89 -6.07
N PRO A 100 -0.69 17.14 -5.58
CA PRO A 100 0.52 17.89 -5.26
C PRO A 100 1.35 17.19 -4.18
N SER A 101 0.70 16.64 -3.17
CA SER A 101 1.39 15.95 -2.08
C SER A 101 2.13 14.68 -2.49
N ALA A 102 1.57 13.92 -3.44
CA ALA A 102 2.22 12.75 -4.00
C ALA A 102 3.38 13.12 -4.92
N SER A 103 3.29 14.24 -5.64
CA SER A 103 4.33 14.69 -6.59
C SER A 103 5.58 15.25 -5.93
N GLN A 104 5.46 15.76 -4.70
CA GLN A 104 6.56 16.45 -4.00
C GLN A 104 7.59 15.50 -3.39
N ASN A 105 7.35 14.18 -3.45
CA ASN A 105 8.16 13.21 -2.75
C ASN A 105 8.64 12.09 -3.69
N ALA A 106 9.96 11.98 -3.84
CA ALA A 106 10.58 10.96 -4.69
C ALA A 106 10.29 9.52 -4.22
N ASP A 107 10.07 9.32 -2.92
CA ASP A 107 9.70 8.01 -2.36
C ASP A 107 8.22 7.67 -2.56
N GLY A 108 7.42 8.62 -3.03
CA GLY A 108 6.01 8.46 -3.38
C GLY A 108 5.03 8.55 -2.21
N ASN A 109 5.47 8.64 -0.96
CA ASN A 109 4.56 8.89 0.18
C ASN A 109 4.06 10.34 0.21
N LEU A 110 2.89 10.52 0.81
CA LEU A 110 2.20 11.80 0.90
C LEU A 110 2.95 12.76 1.84
N THR A 111 3.46 13.87 1.29
CA THR A 111 4.26 14.88 2.02
C THR A 111 3.53 15.42 3.26
N GLY A 112 4.15 15.32 4.43
CA GLY A 112 3.56 15.75 5.70
C GLY A 112 2.61 14.74 6.35
N GLN A 113 2.31 13.60 5.70
CA GLN A 113 1.43 12.55 6.25
C GLN A 113 2.17 11.33 6.80
N ASN A 114 3.49 11.44 7.02
CA ASN A 114 4.30 10.34 7.54
C ASN A 114 3.81 9.83 8.90
N LYS A 115 3.25 10.70 9.74
CA LYS A 115 2.65 10.31 11.04
C LYS A 115 1.36 9.50 10.88
N ALA A 116 0.68 9.61 9.75
CA ALA A 116 -0.51 8.83 9.42
C ALA A 116 -0.17 7.54 8.67
N LEU A 117 1.05 7.40 8.11
CA LEU A 117 1.48 6.18 7.43
C LEU A 117 1.57 5.02 8.43
N ARG A 118 0.89 3.91 8.13
CA ARG A 118 0.82 2.70 8.97
C ARG A 118 1.60 1.56 8.35
N ALA A 119 1.53 1.44 7.03
CA ALA A 119 2.30 0.46 6.30
C ALA A 119 2.68 0.95 4.90
N ARG A 120 3.83 0.46 4.42
CA ARG A 120 4.25 0.54 3.02
C ARG A 120 4.53 -0.87 2.55
N MET A 121 4.01 -1.25 1.39
CA MET A 121 4.31 -2.53 0.77
C MET A 121 4.81 -2.30 -0.64
N ARG A 122 5.99 -2.84 -0.96
CA ARG A 122 6.57 -2.80 -2.30
C ARG A 122 6.59 -4.21 -2.88
N LEU A 123 6.10 -4.35 -4.10
CA LEU A 123 6.10 -5.56 -4.89
C LEU A 123 6.91 -5.28 -6.16
N GLY A 124 8.07 -5.92 -6.27
CA GLY A 124 8.96 -5.79 -7.43
C GLY A 124 9.12 -7.14 -8.13
N VAL A 125 8.83 -7.21 -9.42
CA VAL A 125 9.07 -8.43 -10.21
C VAL A 125 10.56 -8.74 -10.21
N ILE A 126 10.92 -10.00 -9.95
CA ILE A 126 12.33 -10.40 -9.86
C ILE A 126 12.93 -10.43 -11.28
N LYS A 127 14.11 -9.82 -11.44
CA LYS A 127 14.83 -9.84 -12.70
C LYS A 127 15.10 -11.29 -13.11
N ASN A 128 14.78 -11.63 -14.36
CA ASN A 128 14.90 -12.98 -14.93
C ASN A 128 13.94 -14.03 -14.34
N ASP A 129 13.01 -13.65 -13.46
CA ASP A 129 11.99 -14.54 -12.92
C ASP A 129 10.61 -13.84 -12.89
N SER A 130 9.94 -13.87 -14.05
CA SER A 130 8.61 -13.26 -14.22
C SER A 130 7.46 -14.03 -13.53
N ALA A 131 7.77 -15.13 -12.84
CA ALA A 131 6.81 -15.88 -12.05
C ALA A 131 6.80 -15.47 -10.58
N HIS A 132 7.83 -14.74 -10.12
CA HIS A 132 7.97 -14.32 -8.74
C HIS A 132 8.17 -12.80 -8.60
N TYR A 133 7.87 -12.31 -7.41
CA TYR A 133 8.17 -10.94 -7.01
C TYR A 133 8.78 -10.92 -5.60
N ALA A 134 9.67 -9.97 -5.39
CA ALA A 134 10.11 -9.58 -4.07
C ALA A 134 9.03 -8.68 -3.45
N GLN A 135 8.55 -9.08 -2.27
CA GLN A 135 7.70 -8.27 -1.42
C GLN A 135 8.54 -7.68 -0.31
N THR A 136 8.50 -6.37 -0.11
CA THR A 136 9.02 -5.73 1.11
C THR A 136 7.91 -4.96 1.80
N THR A 137 7.71 -5.25 3.08
CA THR A 137 6.73 -4.61 3.94
C THR A 137 7.46 -3.78 4.99
N TRP A 138 7.03 -2.54 5.18
CA TRP A 138 7.43 -1.69 6.29
C TRP A 138 6.20 -1.38 7.12
N LEU A 139 6.20 -1.75 8.39
CA LEU A 139 5.14 -1.41 9.34
C LEU A 139 5.60 -0.27 10.25
N PHE A 140 4.87 0.84 10.23
CA PHE A 140 5.19 2.05 10.97
C PHE A 140 4.42 2.08 12.28
N SER A 141 5.13 1.88 13.39
CA SER A 141 4.57 2.10 14.72
C SER A 141 4.60 3.60 15.05
N LYS A 142 3.65 4.09 15.85
CA LYS A 142 3.61 5.50 16.25
C LYS A 142 4.94 5.87 16.92
N GLY A 143 5.74 6.71 16.26
CA GLY A 143 7.01 7.23 16.79
C GLY A 143 8.19 6.24 16.82
N LYS A 144 8.15 5.13 16.06
CA LYS A 144 9.27 4.18 15.98
C LYS A 144 9.68 3.90 14.54
N GLU A 145 10.90 3.40 14.37
CA GLU A 145 11.41 2.88 13.10
C GLU A 145 10.49 1.79 12.55
N ALA A 146 10.44 1.69 11.22
CA ALA A 146 9.58 0.71 10.58
C ALA A 146 10.15 -0.70 10.74
N VAL A 147 9.30 -1.65 11.14
CA VAL A 147 9.67 -3.07 11.07
C VAL A 147 9.63 -3.48 9.61
N MET A 148 10.78 -3.89 9.08
CA MET A 148 10.93 -4.33 7.69
C MET A 148 10.86 -5.87 7.62
N THR A 149 10.07 -6.37 6.68
CA THR A 149 10.03 -7.80 6.34
C THR A 149 10.10 -7.94 4.83
N SER A 150 10.96 -8.83 4.34
CA SER A 150 11.12 -9.11 2.91
C SER A 150 10.90 -10.58 2.63
N ASP A 151 10.14 -10.87 1.57
CA ASP A 151 9.76 -12.22 1.17
C ASP A 151 9.81 -12.33 -0.35
N THR A 152 10.01 -13.54 -0.87
CA THR A 152 9.80 -13.86 -2.29
C THR A 152 8.50 -14.61 -2.43
N LEU A 153 7.61 -14.11 -3.28
CA LEU A 153 6.27 -14.66 -3.46
C LEU A 153 6.04 -15.02 -4.92
N LYS A 154 5.35 -16.13 -5.17
CA LYS A 154 4.87 -16.49 -6.50
C LYS A 154 3.74 -15.56 -6.90
N ILE A 155 3.76 -15.07 -8.13
CA ILE A 155 2.66 -14.28 -8.68
C ILE A 155 1.52 -15.25 -9.00
N GLN A 156 0.44 -15.20 -8.20
CA GLN A 156 -0.77 -15.99 -8.38
C GLN A 156 -1.73 -15.31 -9.36
#